data_AF-A0A836FJB3-F1
#
_entry.id   AF-A0A836FJB3-F1
#
_cell.length_a   1.000
_cell.length_b   1.000
_cell.length_c   1.000
_cell.angle_alpha   90.00
_cell.angle_beta   90.00
_cell.angle_gamma   90.00
#
_symmetry.space_group_name_H-M   'P 1'
#
loop_
_entity.id
_entity.type
_entity.pdbx_description
1 polymer ?
#
loop_
_entity_poly.entity_id
_entity_poly.type
_entity_poly.pdbx_seq_one_letter_code
_entity_poly.pdbx_strand_id
1 'polypeptide(L)'
;MPLKSILCCCGYSYTHHCGTGADVQSYSLSENREKDCEQWSPGKNTRPFPTDAYGTIEFQGGPHPTKAQYVRLAHDTRPEPIVQLLCREWNLGLPKLLITVHGGRSNFELQPNLKKVLRKGLLKAAKTTGAWIFTGGTNTGVTRQVGDALLLERSQRQGRVVSIGIAPWGILDKSHELVGRGGEVSYDCVSSPWTKYTVLNNRHAYFLLVDNGTGGRYGAEIVLRRRLEKYISNLKLQPCKRYSDLYELKFYNSRSSNSSMLLDTHSSIPVVALVIEGGTNTIRAVLEYVTDDPPIPVVVCDGSGRAADLIAFMHRWRDGQTGDGEGPLEGVKEQVLETIKRTFQVSAEQASQLCSELLQCTRKKHLITVFRISQDRPQELDQTILTALFKSKQLSPAEQLSLSLIWNRVDIARSEIFVYGQKWPSGALEQAMMQALQHDRIDFVKLLLENGVSMRKFLSIPRLEELYNTVGQFYFCSNIFLSKQFKYG
;
A
#
# COMPACT_ATOMS: atom_id res chain seq x y z
N MET A 1 33.58 -17.83 -30.97
CA MET A 1 32.13 -17.98 -30.73
C MET A 1 31.88 -17.85 -29.24
N PRO A 2 30.98 -16.99 -28.76
CA PRO A 2 30.69 -16.92 -27.34
C PRO A 2 29.95 -18.20 -26.94
N LEU A 3 30.45 -18.90 -25.93
CA LEU A 3 29.75 -20.00 -25.25
C LEU A 3 28.34 -19.50 -24.92
N LYS A 4 27.31 -20.01 -25.61
CA LYS A 4 25.92 -19.83 -25.17
C LYS A 4 25.87 -20.40 -23.75
N SER A 5 25.79 -19.53 -22.75
CA SER A 5 25.57 -19.97 -21.37
C SER A 5 24.24 -20.71 -21.38
N ILE A 6 24.29 -22.04 -21.26
CA ILE A 6 23.07 -22.83 -21.17
C ILE A 6 22.42 -22.40 -19.86
N LEU A 7 21.24 -21.80 -19.95
CA LEU A 7 20.48 -21.36 -18.78
C LEU A 7 19.62 -22.53 -18.28
N CYS A 8 19.51 -22.66 -16.96
CA CYS A 8 18.60 -23.62 -16.34
C CYS A 8 17.13 -23.16 -16.52
N CYS A 9 16.17 -24.09 -16.41
CA CYS A 9 14.73 -23.79 -16.42
C CYS A 9 14.33 -22.77 -15.30
N CYS A 10 15.20 -22.47 -14.30
CA CYS A 10 15.03 -21.40 -13.30
C CYS A 10 15.51 -20.00 -13.74
N GLY A 11 16.31 -19.89 -14.80
CA GLY A 11 16.84 -18.62 -15.34
C GLY A 11 18.28 -18.26 -14.91
N TYR A 12 18.90 -19.02 -14.00
CA TYR A 12 20.33 -18.93 -13.67
C TYR A 12 21.19 -19.80 -14.61
N SER A 13 22.50 -19.56 -14.63
CA SER A 13 23.45 -20.42 -15.35
C SER A 13 23.60 -21.78 -14.65
N TYR A 14 23.93 -22.85 -15.38
CA TYR A 14 24.21 -24.15 -14.73
C TYR A 14 25.34 -24.08 -13.70
N THR A 15 26.35 -23.23 -13.93
CA THR A 15 27.44 -23.00 -13.00
C THR A 15 26.99 -22.44 -11.65
N HIS A 16 25.85 -21.74 -11.61
CA HIS A 16 25.24 -21.26 -10.37
C HIS A 16 24.82 -22.41 -9.45
N HIS A 17 24.53 -23.60 -10.03
CA HIS A 17 24.08 -24.78 -9.29
C HIS A 17 25.20 -25.72 -8.86
N CYS A 18 26.46 -25.46 -9.24
CA CYS A 18 27.61 -26.29 -8.83
C CYS A 18 27.74 -26.39 -7.29
N GLY A 19 27.33 -25.34 -6.56
CA GLY A 19 27.36 -25.32 -5.09
C GLY A 19 26.12 -25.89 -4.40
N THR A 20 25.07 -26.28 -5.14
CA THR A 20 23.79 -26.71 -4.56
C THR A 20 23.65 -28.24 -4.49
N GLY A 21 24.72 -28.99 -4.82
CA GLY A 21 24.69 -30.45 -4.92
C GLY A 21 23.97 -30.98 -6.16
N ALA A 22 23.69 -30.11 -7.15
CA ALA A 22 23.18 -30.52 -8.44
C ALA A 22 24.32 -31.14 -9.26
N ASP A 23 24.10 -32.33 -9.83
CA ASP A 23 25.08 -32.97 -10.69
C ASP A 23 25.17 -32.22 -12.04
N VAL A 24 26.15 -31.34 -12.15
CA VAL A 24 26.42 -30.55 -13.36
C VAL A 24 27.14 -31.40 -14.42
N GLN A 25 27.69 -32.57 -14.05
CA GLN A 25 28.44 -33.46 -14.95
C GLN A 25 27.56 -34.46 -15.72
N SER A 26 26.40 -34.84 -15.20
CA SER A 26 25.40 -35.62 -15.97
C SER A 26 24.66 -34.81 -17.04
N TYR A 27 24.98 -33.53 -17.18
CA TYR A 27 24.44 -32.65 -18.23
C TYR A 27 25.18 -32.84 -19.57
N SER A 28 25.21 -34.08 -20.06
CA SER A 28 25.73 -34.41 -21.39
C SER A 28 24.74 -33.99 -22.49
N LEU A 29 25.27 -33.40 -23.56
CA LEU A 29 24.65 -32.83 -24.76
C LEU A 29 23.68 -33.77 -25.54
N SER A 30 22.56 -34.19 -24.96
CA SER A 30 21.53 -34.94 -25.70
C SER A 30 20.52 -33.98 -26.35
N GLU A 31 20.51 -33.92 -27.68
CA GLU A 31 19.73 -33.00 -28.55
C GLU A 31 18.20 -33.15 -28.48
N ASN A 32 17.63 -33.99 -27.60
CA ASN A 32 16.23 -34.43 -27.68
C ASN A 32 15.30 -34.07 -26.50
N ARG A 33 15.61 -33.05 -25.67
CA ARG A 33 14.90 -32.86 -24.39
C ARG A 33 13.94 -31.67 -24.24
N GLU A 34 13.57 -30.95 -25.31
CA GLU A 34 12.46 -29.97 -25.19
C GLU A 34 11.12 -30.64 -24.79
N LYS A 35 10.98 -31.95 -25.01
CA LYS A 35 9.76 -32.71 -24.69
C LYS A 35 9.63 -33.16 -23.23
N ASP A 36 10.70 -33.10 -22.41
CA ASP A 36 10.73 -33.62 -21.04
C ASP A 36 11.22 -32.61 -19.95
N CYS A 37 11.42 -31.30 -20.19
CA CYS A 37 11.60 -30.35 -19.05
C CYS A 37 10.26 -30.25 -18.32
N GLU A 38 10.12 -30.99 -17.22
CA GLU A 38 9.01 -30.80 -16.27
C GLU A 38 8.85 -29.31 -15.97
N GLN A 39 7.60 -28.84 -15.94
CA GLN A 39 7.31 -27.43 -15.71
C GLN A 39 7.90 -26.96 -14.38
N TRP A 40 8.90 -26.08 -14.46
CA TRP A 40 9.57 -25.54 -13.28
C TRP A 40 8.56 -24.83 -12.36
N SER A 41 8.60 -25.16 -11.08
CA SER A 41 7.80 -24.49 -10.04
C SER A 41 8.61 -24.33 -8.76
N PRO A 42 8.40 -23.24 -7.99
CA PRO A 42 9.14 -23.03 -6.75
C PRO A 42 8.98 -24.21 -5.77
N GLY A 43 7.76 -24.74 -5.61
CA GLY A 43 7.48 -25.81 -4.66
C GLY A 43 8.13 -27.17 -4.97
N LYS A 44 8.44 -27.46 -6.25
CA LYS A 44 9.07 -28.73 -6.64
C LYS A 44 10.59 -28.60 -6.83
N ASN A 45 11.05 -27.44 -7.29
CA ASN A 45 12.41 -27.26 -7.78
C ASN A 45 13.28 -26.35 -6.90
N THR A 46 12.79 -25.94 -5.72
CA THR A 46 13.55 -25.16 -4.74
C THR A 46 13.50 -25.81 -3.36
N ARG A 47 14.44 -25.44 -2.49
CA ARG A 47 14.49 -25.89 -1.09
C ARG A 47 14.60 -24.67 -0.18
N PRO A 48 13.78 -24.59 0.90
CA PRO A 48 13.86 -23.47 1.84
C PRO A 48 15.12 -23.57 2.71
N PHE A 49 15.74 -22.42 2.97
CA PHE A 49 16.87 -22.25 3.89
C PHE A 49 16.65 -20.97 4.71
N PRO A 50 17.25 -20.86 5.92
CA PRO A 50 17.28 -19.61 6.67
C PRO A 50 17.90 -18.49 5.82
N THR A 51 17.28 -17.30 5.86
CA THR A 51 17.74 -16.16 5.07
C THR A 51 19.13 -15.70 5.53
N ASP A 52 19.97 -15.37 4.57
CA ASP A 52 21.33 -14.87 4.73
C ASP A 52 21.47 -13.41 4.27
N ALA A 53 20.38 -12.77 3.87
CA ALA A 53 20.35 -11.43 3.31
C ALA A 53 19.32 -10.57 4.06
N TYR A 54 19.77 -9.90 5.11
CA TYR A 54 18.99 -8.95 5.90
C TYR A 54 19.90 -7.95 6.62
N GLY A 55 19.41 -6.74 6.87
CA GLY A 55 20.18 -5.71 7.55
C GLY A 55 19.85 -4.32 7.03
N THR A 56 20.88 -3.48 6.89
CA THR A 56 20.73 -2.09 6.41
C THR A 56 21.45 -1.92 5.06
N ILE A 57 20.75 -1.41 4.05
CA ILE A 57 21.34 -0.96 2.79
C ILE A 57 21.79 0.48 2.96
N GLU A 58 23.04 0.78 2.62
CA GLU A 58 23.53 2.14 2.42
C GLU A 58 23.70 2.42 0.92
N PHE A 59 22.82 3.27 0.39
CA PHE A 59 22.82 3.63 -1.03
C PHE A 59 23.93 4.63 -1.35
N GLN A 60 24.75 4.27 -2.34
CA GLN A 60 25.88 5.06 -2.82
C GLN A 60 25.49 5.97 -4.01
N GLY A 61 26.36 6.93 -4.32
CA GLY A 61 26.24 7.78 -5.54
C GLY A 61 25.39 9.05 -5.41
N GLY A 62 24.89 9.37 -4.20
CA GLY A 62 24.24 10.65 -3.91
C GLY A 62 25.13 11.57 -3.06
N PRO A 63 24.85 12.89 -3.01
CA PRO A 63 25.59 13.83 -2.16
C PRO A 63 25.45 13.52 -0.66
N HIS A 64 24.42 12.77 -0.26
CA HIS A 64 24.23 12.25 1.09
C HIS A 64 23.78 10.79 1.01
N PRO A 65 24.49 9.84 1.63
CA PRO A 65 24.11 8.43 1.62
C PRO A 65 22.72 8.25 2.26
N THR A 66 21.95 7.32 1.71
CA THR A 66 20.58 7.04 2.18
C THR A 66 20.52 5.63 2.71
N LYS A 67 19.86 5.44 3.86
CA LYS A 67 19.75 4.13 4.50
C LYS A 67 18.32 3.58 4.42
N ALA A 68 18.24 2.28 4.19
CA ALA A 68 17.00 1.51 4.21
C ALA A 68 17.20 0.16 4.90
N GLN A 69 16.20 -0.29 5.66
CA GLN A 69 16.20 -1.66 6.21
C GLN A 69 15.72 -2.63 5.13
N TYR A 70 16.27 -3.84 5.09
CA TYR A 70 15.86 -4.85 4.13
C TYR A 70 15.89 -6.26 4.71
N VAL A 71 15.10 -7.14 4.11
CA VAL A 71 15.12 -8.58 4.35
C VAL A 71 14.76 -9.33 3.07
N ARG A 72 15.47 -10.43 2.79
CA ARG A 72 15.10 -11.42 1.77
C ARG A 72 14.14 -12.45 2.37
N LEU A 73 13.01 -12.66 1.71
CA LEU A 73 11.92 -13.53 2.13
C LEU A 73 11.60 -14.54 1.04
N ALA A 74 11.13 -15.74 1.42
CA ALA A 74 10.55 -16.68 0.48
C ALA A 74 9.20 -16.16 -0.04
N HIS A 75 8.88 -16.43 -1.32
CA HIS A 75 7.64 -16.00 -1.99
C HIS A 75 6.34 -16.47 -1.33
N ASP A 76 6.39 -17.51 -0.52
CA ASP A 76 5.28 -18.13 0.19
C ASP A 76 5.28 -17.82 1.71
N THR A 77 6.19 -16.94 2.17
CA THR A 77 6.23 -16.48 3.56
C THR A 77 4.87 -15.94 3.99
N ARG A 78 4.37 -16.40 5.13
CA ARG A 78 3.07 -15.96 5.66
C ARG A 78 3.10 -14.48 6.09
N PRO A 79 1.99 -13.73 6.00
CA PRO A 79 1.97 -12.31 6.35
C PRO A 79 2.24 -11.97 7.82
N GLU A 80 1.84 -12.84 8.76
CA GLU A 80 1.94 -12.62 10.21
C GLU A 80 3.37 -12.27 10.67
N PRO A 81 4.41 -13.10 10.37
CA PRO A 81 5.79 -12.76 10.74
C PRO A 81 6.32 -11.52 10.02
N ILE A 82 5.83 -11.22 8.82
CA ILE A 82 6.23 -9.99 8.09
C ILE A 82 5.72 -8.77 8.87
N VAL A 83 4.43 -8.75 9.25
CA VAL A 83 3.89 -7.65 10.06
C VAL A 83 4.58 -7.55 11.43
N GLN A 84 4.91 -8.69 12.05
CA GLN A 84 5.68 -8.69 13.30
C GLN A 84 7.07 -8.06 13.12
N LEU A 85 7.79 -8.41 12.04
CA LEU A 85 9.08 -7.80 11.70
C LEU A 85 8.94 -6.28 11.54
N LEU A 86 7.97 -5.84 10.72
CA LEU A 86 7.70 -4.41 10.49
C LEU A 86 7.44 -3.67 11.81
N CYS A 87 6.61 -4.25 12.69
CA CYS A 87 6.18 -3.55 13.89
C CYS A 87 7.17 -3.63 15.07
N ARG A 88 7.80 -4.80 15.28
CA ARG A 88 8.70 -5.05 16.42
C ARG A 88 10.13 -4.68 16.09
N GLU A 89 10.69 -5.31 15.06
CA GLU A 89 12.12 -5.20 14.75
C GLU A 89 12.43 -3.86 14.07
N TRP A 90 11.54 -3.40 13.18
CA TRP A 90 11.69 -2.10 12.51
C TRP A 90 10.96 -0.97 13.23
N ASN A 91 10.32 -1.26 14.37
CA ASN A 91 9.65 -0.29 15.24
C ASN A 91 8.64 0.60 14.48
N LEU A 92 7.93 0.03 13.50
CA LEU A 92 6.85 0.73 12.80
C LEU A 92 5.54 0.60 13.57
N GLY A 93 4.86 1.73 13.79
CA GLY A 93 3.46 1.68 14.19
C GLY A 93 2.60 1.11 13.07
N LEU A 94 1.53 0.39 13.41
CA LEU A 94 0.54 -0.07 12.42
C LEU A 94 -0.02 1.13 11.64
N PRO A 95 -0.22 0.99 10.32
CA PRO A 95 -0.70 2.09 9.50
C PRO A 95 -2.18 2.36 9.78
N LYS A 96 -2.57 3.63 9.72
CA LYS A 96 -3.99 4.02 9.74
C LYS A 96 -4.64 3.94 8.35
N LEU A 97 -3.83 3.75 7.32
CA LEU A 97 -4.19 3.62 5.92
C LEU A 97 -3.04 2.92 5.17
N LEU A 98 -3.35 1.98 4.29
CA LEU A 98 -2.36 1.41 3.38
C LEU A 98 -2.62 1.92 1.95
N ILE A 99 -1.62 2.58 1.35
CA ILE A 99 -1.67 3.02 -0.04
C ILE A 99 -0.79 2.08 -0.87
N THR A 100 -1.40 1.26 -1.72
CA THR A 100 -0.68 0.35 -2.62
C THR A 100 -0.60 0.94 -4.03
N VAL A 101 0.60 1.28 -4.49
CA VAL A 101 0.80 1.96 -5.78
C VAL A 101 1.10 0.93 -6.87
N HIS A 102 0.34 1.03 -7.97
CA HIS A 102 0.45 0.20 -9.17
C HIS A 102 0.65 1.08 -10.40
N GLY A 103 1.34 0.54 -11.40
CA GLY A 103 1.66 1.28 -12.62
C GLY A 103 2.64 0.54 -13.51
N GLY A 104 3.17 1.22 -14.52
CA GLY A 104 4.07 0.59 -15.48
C GLY A 104 5.42 0.25 -14.90
N ARG A 105 6.00 -0.82 -15.45
CA ARG A 105 7.37 -1.24 -15.17
C ARG A 105 8.40 -0.38 -15.90
N SER A 106 8.13 -0.04 -17.16
CA SER A 106 9.03 0.77 -17.97
C SER A 106 9.02 2.22 -17.52
N ASN A 107 10.15 2.91 -17.62
CA ASN A 107 10.22 4.34 -17.34
C ASN A 107 9.31 5.12 -18.30
N PHE A 108 8.59 6.10 -17.76
CA PHE A 108 7.73 7.02 -18.49
C PHE A 108 7.85 8.41 -17.87
N GLU A 109 7.52 9.43 -18.65
CA GLU A 109 7.49 10.82 -18.19
C GLU A 109 6.04 11.26 -18.00
N LEU A 110 5.75 11.86 -16.85
CA LEU A 110 4.44 12.43 -16.57
C LEU A 110 4.41 13.88 -17.03
N GLN A 111 3.24 14.34 -17.46
CA GLN A 111 3.00 15.77 -17.69
C GLN A 111 3.39 16.58 -16.44
N PRO A 112 4.14 17.70 -16.57
CA PRO A 112 4.72 18.41 -15.42
C PRO A 112 3.71 18.79 -14.33
N ASN A 113 2.50 19.22 -14.73
CA ASN A 113 1.44 19.56 -13.80
C ASN A 113 0.94 18.33 -13.02
N LEU A 114 0.68 17.22 -13.73
CA LEU A 114 0.28 15.95 -13.10
C LEU A 114 1.37 15.42 -12.17
N LYS A 115 2.63 15.47 -12.60
CA LYS A 115 3.78 15.11 -11.79
C LYS A 115 3.82 15.91 -10.48
N LYS A 116 3.61 17.23 -10.53
CA LYS A 116 3.58 18.10 -9.34
C LYS A 116 2.43 17.76 -8.40
N VAL A 117 1.21 17.65 -8.93
CA VAL A 117 0.00 17.37 -8.15
C VAL A 117 0.06 15.99 -7.51
N LEU A 118 0.52 14.99 -8.25
CA LEU A 118 0.67 13.62 -7.78
C LEU A 118 1.67 13.53 -6.63
N ARG A 119 2.84 14.15 -6.78
CA ARG A 119 3.86 14.19 -5.72
C ARG A 119 3.34 14.85 -4.46
N LYS A 120 2.73 16.04 -4.60
CA LYS A 120 2.17 16.79 -3.46
C LYS A 120 1.07 16.00 -2.76
N GLY A 121 0.10 15.49 -3.52
CA GLY A 121 -1.06 14.80 -2.97
C GLY A 121 -0.72 13.46 -2.33
N LEU A 122 0.14 12.64 -2.95
CA LEU A 122 0.56 11.36 -2.35
C LEU A 122 1.29 11.57 -1.02
N LEU A 123 2.23 12.53 -0.97
CA LEU A 123 2.94 12.86 0.27
C LEU A 123 2.00 13.42 1.34
N LYS A 124 1.09 14.32 0.95
CA LYS A 124 0.11 14.91 1.87
C LYS A 124 -0.81 13.83 2.44
N ALA A 125 -1.32 12.91 1.62
CA ALA A 125 -2.13 11.78 2.06
C ALA A 125 -1.37 10.92 3.08
N ALA A 126 -0.14 10.52 2.75
CA ALA A 126 0.64 9.65 3.62
C ALA A 126 1.01 10.30 4.96
N LYS A 127 1.46 11.57 4.94
CA LYS A 127 1.86 12.29 6.16
C LYS A 127 0.67 12.60 7.08
N THR A 128 -0.44 13.07 6.51
CA THR A 128 -1.61 13.46 7.33
C THR A 128 -2.27 12.27 7.97
N THR A 129 -2.35 11.14 7.26
CA THR A 129 -3.01 9.94 7.76
C THR A 129 -2.10 9.01 8.56
N GLY A 130 -0.77 9.10 8.41
CA GLY A 130 0.14 8.08 8.93
C GLY A 130 0.05 6.78 8.13
N ALA A 131 -0.03 6.89 6.80
CA ALA A 131 -0.14 5.74 5.91
C ALA A 131 1.21 5.07 5.65
N TRP A 132 1.15 3.77 5.37
CA TRP A 132 2.25 3.08 4.68
C TRP A 132 2.04 3.14 3.18
N ILE A 133 3.13 3.28 2.42
CA ILE A 133 3.13 3.24 0.95
C ILE A 133 3.82 1.97 0.49
N PHE A 134 3.08 1.10 -0.22
CA PHE A 134 3.62 -0.08 -0.90
C PHE A 134 3.90 0.23 -2.37
N THR A 135 5.10 -0.14 -2.83
CA THR A 135 5.51 -0.03 -4.24
C THR A 135 6.25 -1.30 -4.69
N GLY A 136 6.66 -1.38 -5.96
CA GLY A 136 7.48 -2.47 -6.48
C GLY A 136 8.96 -2.42 -6.07
N GLY A 137 9.40 -1.39 -5.34
CA GLY A 137 10.77 -1.25 -4.81
C GLY A 137 11.91 -1.01 -5.82
N THR A 138 11.77 -1.43 -7.07
CA THR A 138 12.79 -1.23 -8.12
C THR A 138 12.80 0.21 -8.63
N ASN A 139 13.95 0.70 -9.12
CA ASN A 139 14.12 2.06 -9.60
C ASN A 139 13.61 2.28 -11.04
N THR A 140 12.42 1.77 -11.34
CA THR A 140 11.84 1.77 -12.69
C THR A 140 10.37 2.16 -12.66
N GLY A 141 9.91 2.80 -13.74
CA GLY A 141 8.50 3.08 -13.99
C GLY A 141 7.83 3.87 -12.87
N VAL A 142 6.67 3.41 -12.42
CA VAL A 142 5.88 4.12 -11.40
C VAL A 142 6.63 4.28 -10.07
N THR A 143 7.43 3.29 -9.67
CA THR A 143 8.19 3.33 -8.42
C THR A 143 9.21 4.46 -8.43
N ARG A 144 9.80 4.77 -9.60
CA ARG A 144 10.69 5.93 -9.77
C ARG A 144 9.94 7.25 -9.57
N GLN A 145 8.74 7.39 -10.14
CA GLN A 145 7.90 8.58 -9.95
C GLN A 145 7.51 8.81 -8.49
N VAL A 146 7.22 7.73 -7.76
CA VAL A 146 6.96 7.75 -6.30
C VAL A 146 8.24 8.10 -5.52
N GLY A 147 9.38 7.51 -5.88
CA GLY A 147 10.68 7.81 -5.26
C GLY A 147 11.04 9.29 -5.36
N ASP A 148 10.78 9.91 -6.51
CA ASP A 148 10.98 11.34 -6.68
C ASP A 148 10.00 12.21 -5.86
N ALA A 149 8.82 11.69 -5.51
CA ALA A 149 7.94 12.36 -4.55
C ALA A 149 8.57 12.36 -3.16
N LEU A 150 9.08 11.20 -2.73
CA LEU A 150 9.74 11.02 -1.42
C LEU A 150 11.00 11.88 -1.27
N LEU A 151 11.63 12.28 -2.38
CA LEU A 151 12.77 13.21 -2.38
C LEU A 151 12.46 14.58 -1.77
N LEU A 152 11.28 15.14 -2.10
CA LEU A 152 10.85 16.46 -1.63
C LEU A 152 10.59 16.50 -0.12
N GLU A 153 10.52 15.33 0.51
CA GLU A 153 10.24 15.16 1.94
C GLU A 153 11.39 15.62 2.85
N ARG A 154 12.63 15.48 2.38
CA ARG A 154 13.84 15.62 3.22
C ARG A 154 14.08 17.01 3.82
N SER A 155 13.36 18.03 3.33
CA SER A 155 13.50 19.41 3.81
C SER A 155 12.69 19.70 5.08
N GLN A 156 11.81 18.78 5.53
CA GLN A 156 10.85 19.03 6.61
C GLN A 156 11.10 18.08 7.80
N ARG A 157 11.46 18.63 8.97
CA ARG A 157 11.76 17.89 10.23
C ARG A 157 10.59 17.07 10.82
N GLN A 158 9.42 17.03 10.16
CA GLN A 158 8.25 16.28 10.61
C GLN A 158 8.07 14.98 9.83
N GLY A 159 8.28 13.86 10.53
CA GLY A 159 7.76 12.51 10.23
C GLY A 159 8.14 11.95 8.85
N ARG A 160 9.15 11.06 8.81
CA ARG A 160 9.52 10.30 7.61
C ARG A 160 8.35 9.43 7.15
N VAL A 161 7.97 9.56 5.87
CA VAL A 161 6.94 8.70 5.27
C VAL A 161 7.42 7.25 5.25
N VAL A 162 6.59 6.32 5.69
CA VAL A 162 6.92 4.88 5.66
C VAL A 162 6.68 4.34 4.25
N SER A 163 7.76 4.21 3.48
CA SER A 163 7.76 3.66 2.13
C SER A 163 8.42 2.27 2.11
N ILE A 164 7.65 1.26 1.73
CA ILE A 164 8.06 -0.15 1.70
C ILE A 164 8.05 -0.63 0.23
N GLY A 165 9.23 -0.96 -0.29
CA GLY A 165 9.40 -1.55 -1.60
C GLY A 165 9.33 -3.07 -1.53
N ILE A 166 8.37 -3.68 -2.21
CA ILE A 166 8.25 -5.14 -2.32
C ILE A 166 8.76 -5.55 -3.69
N ALA A 167 10.00 -6.03 -3.75
CA ALA A 167 10.73 -6.25 -5.00
C ALA A 167 11.11 -7.73 -5.17
N PRO A 168 11.03 -8.30 -6.38
CA PRO A 168 11.52 -9.65 -6.63
C PRO A 168 13.05 -9.70 -6.58
N TRP A 169 13.61 -10.60 -5.76
CA TRP A 169 15.06 -10.79 -5.58
C TRP A 169 15.76 -11.16 -6.89
N GLY A 170 15.14 -12.04 -7.69
CA GLY A 170 15.72 -12.59 -8.92
C GLY A 170 15.98 -11.57 -10.03
N ILE A 171 15.44 -10.35 -9.96
CA ILE A 171 15.68 -9.29 -10.96
C ILE A 171 16.59 -8.17 -10.45
N LEU A 172 17.07 -8.26 -9.21
CA LEU A 172 17.95 -7.26 -8.65
C LEU A 172 19.36 -7.41 -9.21
N ASP A 173 19.88 -6.32 -9.76
CA ASP A 173 21.27 -6.22 -10.12
C ASP A 173 22.13 -6.22 -8.85
N LYS A 174 23.29 -6.89 -8.93
CA LYS A 174 24.23 -7.07 -7.81
C LYS A 174 23.59 -7.61 -6.52
N SER A 175 22.58 -8.47 -6.63
CA SER A 175 21.90 -9.06 -5.46
C SER A 175 22.83 -9.81 -4.49
N HIS A 176 23.95 -10.34 -4.99
CA HIS A 176 24.99 -10.98 -4.18
C HIS A 176 25.67 -10.01 -3.17
N GLU A 177 25.70 -8.71 -3.44
CA GLU A 177 26.23 -7.68 -2.51
C GLU A 177 25.30 -7.45 -1.32
N LEU A 178 24.01 -7.82 -1.45
CA LEU A 178 23.02 -7.73 -0.39
C LEU A 178 23.02 -8.94 0.54
N VAL A 179 23.88 -9.94 0.30
CA VAL A 179 24.04 -11.09 1.20
C VAL A 179 24.85 -10.65 2.41
N GLY A 180 24.25 -10.76 3.59
CA GLY A 180 24.79 -10.28 4.86
C GLY A 180 23.82 -10.54 6.01
N ARG A 181 24.34 -10.88 7.19
CA ARG A 181 23.54 -11.21 8.39
C ARG A 181 23.49 -10.04 9.36
N GLY A 182 22.54 -9.14 9.17
CA GLY A 182 22.27 -7.99 10.04
C GLY A 182 23.26 -6.82 9.91
N GLY A 183 24.21 -6.92 8.98
CA GLY A 183 25.22 -5.89 8.73
C GLY A 183 24.69 -4.72 7.89
N GLU A 184 25.54 -3.72 7.74
CA GLU A 184 25.35 -2.66 6.75
C GLU A 184 26.04 -3.06 5.44
N VAL A 185 25.31 -2.99 4.33
CA VAL A 185 25.82 -3.32 2.99
C VAL A 185 25.74 -2.09 2.10
N SER A 186 26.82 -1.79 1.39
CA SER A 186 26.83 -0.73 0.38
C SER A 186 26.14 -1.21 -0.89
N TYR A 187 25.26 -0.40 -1.47
CA TYR A 187 24.56 -0.75 -2.70
C TYR A 187 24.61 0.39 -3.72
N ASP A 188 25.06 0.06 -4.92
CA ASP A 188 25.13 0.99 -6.05
C ASP A 188 23.81 1.03 -6.83
N CYS A 189 23.31 2.23 -7.07
CA CYS A 189 22.05 2.48 -7.77
C CYS A 189 22.23 2.79 -9.26
N VAL A 190 23.44 2.64 -9.80
CA VAL A 190 23.70 2.81 -11.23
C VAL A 190 23.28 1.55 -11.97
N SER A 191 22.15 1.62 -12.67
CA SER A 191 21.68 0.53 -13.53
C SER A 191 22.56 0.37 -14.77
N SER A 192 22.97 -0.85 -15.09
CA SER A 192 23.62 -1.14 -16.38
C SER A 192 22.59 -1.20 -17.52
N PRO A 193 22.75 -0.41 -18.60
CA PRO A 193 21.85 -0.44 -19.76
C PRO A 193 21.82 -1.79 -20.50
N TRP A 194 22.82 -2.64 -20.26
CA TRP A 194 23.05 -3.88 -21.00
C TRP A 194 22.43 -5.11 -20.34
N THR A 195 21.83 -4.95 -19.16
CA THR A 195 21.29 -6.07 -18.38
C THR A 195 19.77 -6.01 -18.31
N LYS A 196 19.14 -7.19 -18.22
CA LYS A 196 17.71 -7.33 -17.90
C LYS A 196 17.38 -7.08 -16.42
N TYR A 197 18.41 -6.90 -15.59
CA TYR A 197 18.31 -6.66 -14.16
C TYR A 197 18.03 -5.19 -13.89
N THR A 198 17.60 -4.89 -12.66
CA THR A 198 17.27 -3.54 -12.23
C THR A 198 17.75 -3.31 -10.81
N VAL A 199 17.94 -2.05 -10.46
CA VAL A 199 18.43 -1.64 -9.14
C VAL A 199 17.27 -1.27 -8.23
N LEU A 200 17.50 -1.34 -6.92
CA LEU A 200 16.56 -0.83 -5.92
C LEU A 200 16.44 0.71 -5.98
N ASN A 201 15.27 1.23 -5.63
CA ASN A 201 15.04 2.67 -5.57
C ASN A 201 15.56 3.26 -4.24
N ASN A 202 16.61 4.07 -4.29
CA ASN A 202 17.27 4.66 -3.11
C ASN A 202 16.46 5.67 -2.27
N ARG A 203 15.16 5.83 -2.54
CA ARG A 203 14.25 6.72 -1.80
C ARG A 203 13.29 5.99 -0.88
N HIS A 204 13.22 4.66 -0.98
CA HIS A 204 12.42 3.86 -0.06
C HIS A 204 13.14 3.68 1.28
N ALA A 205 12.36 3.54 2.36
CA ALA A 205 12.90 3.37 3.71
C ALA A 205 13.08 1.89 4.09
N TYR A 206 12.29 1.01 3.47
CA TYR A 206 12.21 -0.40 3.81
C TYR A 206 12.06 -1.26 2.55
N PHE A 207 12.63 -2.46 2.56
CA PHE A 207 12.54 -3.41 1.46
C PHE A 207 12.19 -4.82 1.90
N LEU A 208 11.18 -5.40 1.25
CA LEU A 208 10.87 -6.83 1.30
C LEU A 208 11.30 -7.43 -0.04
N LEU A 209 12.40 -8.19 -0.02
CA LEU A 209 12.98 -8.77 -1.23
C LEU A 209 12.49 -10.21 -1.39
N VAL A 210 11.54 -10.41 -2.31
CA VAL A 210 10.79 -11.66 -2.42
C VAL A 210 11.48 -12.61 -3.39
N ASP A 211 11.78 -13.81 -2.92
CA ASP A 211 12.51 -14.81 -3.68
C ASP A 211 11.70 -16.09 -3.89
N ASN A 212 11.60 -16.51 -5.15
CA ASN A 212 11.00 -17.77 -5.55
C ASN A 212 12.04 -18.74 -6.16
N GLY A 213 13.33 -18.39 -6.16
CA GLY A 213 14.41 -19.18 -6.74
C GLY A 213 14.64 -18.94 -8.24
N THR A 214 13.90 -18.03 -8.89
CA THR A 214 14.13 -17.69 -10.31
C THR A 214 15.17 -16.59 -10.50
N GLY A 215 15.87 -16.64 -11.64
CA GLY A 215 16.80 -15.60 -12.09
C GLY A 215 16.25 -14.82 -13.29
N GLY A 216 16.18 -13.50 -13.16
CA GLY A 216 15.74 -12.59 -14.22
C GLY A 216 14.26 -12.66 -14.58
N ARG A 217 13.39 -13.14 -13.66
CA ARG A 217 11.93 -13.21 -13.85
C ARG A 217 11.21 -12.35 -12.82
N TYR A 218 10.18 -11.64 -13.27
CA TYR A 218 9.30 -10.86 -12.41
C TYR A 218 8.16 -11.72 -11.86
N GLY A 219 7.50 -11.25 -10.80
CA GLY A 219 6.24 -11.81 -10.31
C GLY A 219 6.34 -12.65 -9.04
N ALA A 220 7.55 -12.89 -8.52
CA ALA A 220 7.75 -13.58 -7.24
C ALA A 220 7.01 -12.89 -6.09
N GLU A 221 6.91 -11.56 -6.16
CA GLU A 221 6.32 -10.69 -5.16
C GLU A 221 4.80 -10.58 -5.21
N ILE A 222 4.16 -10.91 -6.34
CA ILE A 222 2.74 -10.59 -6.59
C ILE A 222 1.84 -11.24 -5.53
N VAL A 223 1.97 -12.56 -5.35
CA VAL A 223 1.14 -13.32 -4.41
C VAL A 223 1.39 -12.89 -2.96
N LEU A 224 2.67 -12.72 -2.58
CA LEU A 224 3.04 -12.28 -1.24
C LEU A 224 2.48 -10.89 -0.93
N ARG A 225 2.61 -9.94 -1.86
CA ARG A 225 2.08 -8.58 -1.72
C ARG A 225 0.58 -8.59 -1.50
N ARG A 226 -0.19 -9.34 -2.30
CA ARG A 226 -1.65 -9.44 -2.15
C ARG A 226 -2.05 -10.06 -0.81
N ARG A 227 -1.39 -11.15 -0.39
CA ARG A 227 -1.63 -11.78 0.92
C ARG A 227 -1.32 -10.82 2.08
N LEU A 228 -0.24 -10.05 1.97
CA LEU A 228 0.15 -9.07 2.97
C LEU A 228 -0.83 -7.89 3.05
N GLU A 229 -1.24 -7.33 1.92
CA GLU A 229 -2.27 -6.29 1.86
C GLU A 229 -3.59 -6.75 2.50
N LYS A 230 -4.05 -7.96 2.16
CA LYS A 230 -5.27 -8.56 2.73
C LYS A 230 -5.15 -8.86 4.21
N TYR A 231 -3.97 -9.29 4.66
CA TYR A 231 -3.74 -9.49 6.09
C TYR A 231 -3.80 -8.17 6.86
N ILE A 232 -3.12 -7.13 6.36
CA ILE A 232 -3.13 -5.79 6.96
C ILE A 232 -4.55 -5.20 6.98
N SER A 233 -5.33 -5.39 5.92
CA SER A 233 -6.70 -4.86 5.84
C SER A 233 -7.66 -5.46 6.87
N ASN A 234 -7.34 -6.64 7.41
CA ASN A 234 -8.11 -7.32 8.44
C ASN A 234 -7.65 -6.98 9.87
N LEU A 235 -6.50 -6.32 10.01
CA LEU A 235 -6.06 -5.81 11.32
C LEU A 235 -6.99 -4.67 11.75
N LYS A 236 -7.29 -4.64 13.05
CA LYS A 236 -8.07 -3.56 13.64
C LYS A 236 -7.21 -2.30 13.76
N LEU A 237 -7.80 -1.16 13.42
CA LEU A 237 -7.23 0.12 13.80
C LEU A 237 -7.16 0.14 15.33
N GLN A 238 -6.02 0.50 15.88
CA GLN A 238 -5.86 0.64 17.32
C GLN A 238 -5.42 2.07 17.63
N PRO A 239 -6.08 2.76 18.59
CA PRO A 239 -5.61 4.04 19.07
C PRO A 239 -4.26 3.85 19.78
N CYS A 240 -3.20 4.42 19.20
CA CYS A 240 -1.84 4.59 19.75
C CYS A 240 -1.45 3.62 20.88
N LYS A 241 -0.96 2.42 20.53
CA LYS A 241 -0.11 1.61 21.41
C LYS A 241 1.09 1.07 20.63
N ARG A 242 2.25 0.91 21.28
CA ARG A 242 3.37 0.19 20.67
C ARG A 242 2.99 -1.28 20.59
N TYR A 243 3.45 -1.98 19.54
CA TYR A 243 3.15 -3.41 19.37
C TYR A 243 3.68 -4.28 20.54
N SER A 244 4.67 -3.79 21.30
CA SER A 244 5.13 -4.39 22.57
C SER A 244 4.01 -4.53 23.59
N ASP A 245 3.16 -3.50 23.70
CA ASP A 245 2.13 -3.38 24.73
C ASP A 245 0.99 -4.40 24.48
N LEU A 246 0.87 -4.92 23.24
CA LEU A 246 -0.14 -5.91 22.85
C LEU A 246 0.16 -7.32 23.34
N TYR A 247 1.44 -7.67 23.52
CA TYR A 247 1.81 -9.01 23.98
C TYR A 247 1.67 -9.12 25.50
N GLU A 248 2.03 -8.06 26.23
CA GLU A 248 1.79 -7.98 27.68
C GLU A 248 0.29 -7.96 28.04
N LEU A 249 -0.54 -7.24 27.26
CA LEU A 249 -1.99 -7.20 27.49
C LEU A 249 -2.70 -8.55 27.28
N LYS A 250 -2.21 -9.40 26.36
CA LYS A 250 -2.78 -10.76 26.18
C LYS A 250 -2.44 -11.70 27.34
N PHE A 251 -1.32 -11.48 28.03
CA PHE A 251 -0.93 -12.27 29.20
C PHE A 251 -1.65 -11.83 30.49
N TYR A 252 -2.00 -10.54 30.63
CA TYR A 252 -2.65 -10.02 31.83
C TYR A 252 -4.17 -10.21 31.89
N ASN A 253 -4.84 -10.33 30.74
CA ASN A 253 -6.31 -10.38 30.65
C ASN A 253 -6.96 -11.73 30.95
N SER A 254 -6.21 -12.75 31.38
CA SER A 254 -6.79 -14.05 31.79
C SER A 254 -7.42 -14.05 33.20
N ARG A 255 -7.51 -12.90 33.88
CA ARG A 255 -7.85 -12.85 35.32
C ARG A 255 -8.82 -11.76 35.79
N SER A 256 -9.44 -10.98 34.90
CA SER A 256 -10.45 -9.99 35.30
C SER A 256 -11.62 -9.97 34.33
N SER A 257 -12.81 -10.31 34.82
CA SER A 257 -14.09 -10.34 34.11
C SER A 257 -14.74 -8.95 33.94
N ASN A 258 -14.04 -7.87 34.27
CA ASN A 258 -14.53 -6.50 34.06
C ASN A 258 -13.82 -5.86 32.85
N SER A 259 -14.04 -6.42 31.67
CA SER A 259 -13.54 -5.87 30.40
C SER A 259 -14.57 -4.93 29.79
N SER A 260 -14.77 -3.76 30.40
CA SER A 260 -15.35 -2.61 29.68
C SER A 260 -14.23 -1.62 29.35
N MET A 261 -14.27 -1.09 28.13
CA MET A 261 -13.52 0.07 27.66
C MET A 261 -12.05 -0.14 27.29
N LEU A 262 -11.80 -0.92 26.24
CA LEU A 262 -10.93 -0.43 25.18
C LEU A 262 -11.84 0.00 24.05
N LEU A 263 -11.64 1.22 23.52
CA LEU A 263 -12.35 1.72 22.35
C LEU A 263 -12.18 0.73 21.20
N ASP A 264 -13.16 -0.15 21.04
CA ASP A 264 -13.34 -0.95 19.84
C ASP A 264 -13.67 0.04 18.72
N THR A 265 -12.64 0.64 18.12
CA THR A 265 -12.80 1.14 16.77
C THR A 265 -13.08 -0.09 15.91
N HIS A 266 -14.37 -0.33 15.62
CA HIS A 266 -14.83 -1.47 14.81
C HIS A 266 -14.16 -1.51 13.42
N SER A 267 -13.55 -0.40 13.00
CA SER A 267 -12.93 -0.21 11.69
C SER A 267 -11.58 -0.92 11.57
N SER A 268 -11.45 -1.70 10.50
CA SER A 268 -10.19 -2.30 10.09
C SER A 268 -9.34 -1.32 9.28
N ILE A 269 -8.04 -1.61 9.12
CA ILE A 269 -7.14 -0.74 8.36
C ILE A 269 -7.64 -0.63 6.90
N PRO A 270 -7.99 0.57 6.42
CA PRO A 270 -8.38 0.76 5.04
C PRO A 270 -7.19 0.58 4.10
N VAL A 271 -7.44 -0.06 2.96
CA VAL A 271 -6.47 -0.19 1.87
C VAL A 271 -7.03 0.49 0.64
N VAL A 272 -6.20 1.23 -0.08
CA VAL A 272 -6.53 1.88 -1.35
C VAL A 272 -5.43 1.63 -2.37
N ALA A 273 -5.83 1.26 -3.59
CA ALA A 273 -4.92 1.10 -4.71
C ALA A 273 -4.84 2.39 -5.51
N LEU A 274 -3.63 2.90 -5.77
CA LEU A 274 -3.39 4.06 -6.62
C LEU A 274 -2.74 3.60 -7.94
N VAL A 275 -3.39 3.89 -9.07
CA VAL A 275 -2.93 3.50 -10.40
C VAL A 275 -2.42 4.72 -11.15
N ILE A 276 -1.17 4.61 -11.63
CA ILE A 276 -0.47 5.64 -12.40
C ILE A 276 0.14 4.97 -13.62
N GLU A 277 -0.25 5.41 -14.82
CA GLU A 277 0.07 4.75 -16.08
C GLU A 277 -0.38 3.27 -16.05
N GLY A 278 0.50 2.30 -16.25
CA GLY A 278 0.21 0.88 -16.17
C GLY A 278 0.32 0.12 -17.47
N GLY A 279 0.66 -1.17 -17.32
CA GLY A 279 0.67 -2.16 -18.39
C GLY A 279 -0.55 -3.09 -18.34
N THR A 280 -0.48 -4.18 -19.11
CA THR A 280 -1.52 -5.23 -19.13
C THR A 280 -1.75 -5.84 -17.74
N ASN A 281 -0.69 -6.10 -16.97
CA ASN A 281 -0.80 -6.61 -15.61
C ASN A 281 -1.43 -5.61 -14.62
N THR A 282 -1.37 -4.30 -14.92
CA THR A 282 -2.04 -3.29 -14.09
C THR A 282 -3.56 -3.41 -14.22
N ILE A 283 -4.09 -3.70 -15.42
CA ILE A 283 -5.53 -3.96 -15.64
C ILE A 283 -5.97 -5.18 -14.83
N ARG A 284 -5.19 -6.27 -14.88
CA ARG A 284 -5.46 -7.48 -14.09
C ARG A 284 -5.43 -7.24 -12.60
N ALA A 285 -4.42 -6.50 -12.11
CA ALA A 285 -4.36 -6.13 -10.71
C ALA A 285 -5.60 -5.32 -10.28
N VAL A 286 -6.03 -4.35 -11.11
CA VAL A 286 -7.27 -3.58 -10.86
C VAL A 286 -8.49 -4.49 -10.82
N LEU A 287 -8.62 -5.43 -11.77
CA LEU A 287 -9.70 -6.41 -11.78
C LEU A 287 -9.73 -7.24 -10.50
N GLU A 288 -8.56 -7.73 -10.07
CA GLU A 288 -8.42 -8.48 -8.83
C GLU A 288 -8.80 -7.63 -7.60
N TYR A 289 -8.41 -6.35 -7.54
CA TYR A 289 -8.76 -5.47 -6.42
C TYR A 289 -10.27 -5.24 -6.31
N VAL A 290 -10.95 -4.99 -7.43
CA VAL A 290 -12.40 -4.73 -7.42
C VAL A 290 -13.24 -6.00 -7.27
N THR A 291 -12.67 -7.17 -7.59
CA THR A 291 -13.35 -8.46 -7.43
C THR A 291 -12.97 -9.21 -6.14
N ASP A 292 -11.95 -8.76 -5.40
CA ASP A 292 -11.57 -9.32 -4.09
C ASP A 292 -12.70 -9.23 -3.06
N ASP A 293 -12.55 -10.02 -2.00
CA ASP A 293 -13.45 -10.05 -0.85
C ASP A 293 -12.66 -9.90 0.47
N PRO A 294 -12.76 -8.76 1.18
CA PRO A 294 -13.49 -7.56 0.77
C PRO A 294 -12.79 -6.80 -0.38
N PRO A 295 -13.54 -6.06 -1.23
CA PRO A 295 -12.96 -5.33 -2.35
C PRO A 295 -12.10 -4.15 -1.89
N ILE A 296 -11.08 -3.84 -2.69
CA ILE A 296 -10.18 -2.70 -2.46
C ILE A 296 -10.51 -1.59 -3.46
N PRO A 297 -10.81 -0.36 -3.00
CA PRO A 297 -11.01 0.78 -3.90
C PRO A 297 -9.76 1.14 -4.69
N VAL A 298 -9.98 1.55 -5.93
CA VAL A 298 -8.94 1.91 -6.89
C VAL A 298 -9.10 3.37 -7.30
N VAL A 299 -8.06 4.16 -7.09
CA VAL A 299 -7.94 5.53 -7.61
C VAL A 299 -7.08 5.52 -8.85
N VAL A 300 -7.63 5.98 -9.97
CA VAL A 300 -6.96 5.98 -11.28
C VAL A 300 -6.60 7.41 -11.66
N CYS A 301 -5.33 7.68 -11.94
CA CYS A 301 -4.87 9.00 -12.39
C CYS A 301 -5.09 9.15 -13.91
N ASP A 302 -6.15 9.86 -14.31
CA ASP A 302 -6.42 10.17 -15.73
C ASP A 302 -5.34 11.10 -16.30
N GLY A 303 -4.93 10.85 -17.55
CA GLY A 303 -3.84 11.55 -18.22
C GLY A 303 -2.44 11.10 -17.80
N SER A 304 -2.34 9.99 -17.05
CA SER A 304 -1.03 9.38 -16.71
C SER A 304 -0.55 8.38 -17.76
N GLY A 305 -1.41 7.96 -18.69
CA GLY A 305 -1.06 7.12 -19.83
C GLY A 305 -1.57 5.68 -19.76
N ARG A 306 -1.54 5.01 -20.92
CA ARG A 306 -1.71 3.56 -21.11
C ARG A 306 -2.87 2.96 -20.31
N ALA A 307 -2.63 2.06 -19.35
CA ALA A 307 -3.71 1.37 -18.65
C ALA A 307 -4.63 2.31 -17.85
N ALA A 308 -4.06 3.31 -17.16
CA ALA A 308 -4.85 4.28 -16.39
C ALA A 308 -5.85 5.03 -17.27
N ASP A 309 -5.40 5.53 -18.43
CA ASP A 309 -6.26 6.27 -19.34
C ASP A 309 -7.35 5.38 -19.96
N LEU A 310 -7.02 4.12 -20.28
CA LEU A 310 -8.02 3.13 -20.74
C LEU A 310 -9.09 2.86 -19.67
N ILE A 311 -8.68 2.66 -18.41
CA ILE A 311 -9.64 2.46 -17.32
C ILE A 311 -10.49 3.72 -17.09
N ALA A 312 -9.88 4.90 -17.14
CA ALA A 312 -10.56 6.19 -16.99
C ALA A 312 -11.57 6.44 -18.12
N PHE A 313 -11.21 6.09 -19.36
CA PHE A 313 -12.08 6.14 -20.53
C PHE A 313 -13.27 5.19 -20.39
N MET A 314 -13.00 3.91 -20.07
CA MET A 314 -14.06 2.90 -19.88
C MET A 314 -14.99 3.24 -18.72
N HIS A 315 -14.46 3.80 -17.62
CA HIS A 315 -15.26 4.29 -16.52
C HIS A 315 -16.20 5.41 -16.96
N ARG A 316 -15.73 6.36 -17.78
CA ARG A 316 -16.55 7.47 -18.30
C ARG A 316 -17.60 7.00 -19.30
N TRP A 317 -17.23 6.08 -20.19
CA TRP A 317 -18.14 5.56 -21.21
C TRP A 317 -19.41 4.98 -20.59
N ARG A 318 -19.27 4.24 -19.48
CA ARG A 318 -20.42 3.67 -18.79
C ARG A 318 -21.33 4.71 -18.13
N ASP A 319 -20.81 5.89 -17.81
CA ASP A 319 -21.61 6.99 -17.25
C ASP A 319 -22.59 7.55 -18.27
N GLY A 320 -22.25 7.46 -19.56
CA GLY A 320 -23.14 7.84 -20.66
C GLY A 320 -24.24 6.80 -20.95
N GLN A 321 -24.20 5.62 -20.33
CA GLN A 321 -25.16 4.52 -20.56
C GLN A 321 -26.19 4.32 -19.44
N THR A 322 -26.34 5.25 -18.49
CA THR A 322 -27.33 5.14 -17.41
C THR A 322 -28.78 5.41 -17.84
N GLY A 323 -29.10 5.34 -19.13
CA GLY A 323 -30.47 5.15 -19.62
C GLY A 323 -30.57 3.73 -20.18
N ASP A 324 -31.63 3.00 -19.82
CA ASP A 324 -31.92 1.59 -20.16
C ASP A 324 -31.96 1.31 -21.68
N GLY A 325 -30.81 1.44 -22.34
CA GLY A 325 -30.61 1.14 -23.74
C GLY A 325 -29.23 0.54 -23.92
N GLU A 326 -29.19 -0.71 -24.36
CA GLU A 326 -28.03 -1.31 -25.00
C GLU A 326 -27.66 -0.47 -26.24
N GLY A 327 -26.96 0.65 -26.03
CA GLY A 327 -26.32 1.41 -27.11
C GLY A 327 -25.20 0.57 -27.74
N PRO A 328 -24.78 0.89 -28.99
CA PRO A 328 -24.08 -0.04 -29.89
C PRO A 328 -22.74 -0.51 -29.31
N LEU A 329 -22.79 -1.65 -28.62
CA LEU A 329 -21.68 -2.29 -27.93
C LEU A 329 -20.54 -2.66 -28.88
N GLU A 330 -20.84 -2.92 -30.15
CA GLU A 330 -19.84 -3.34 -31.15
C GLU A 330 -18.84 -2.24 -31.51
N GLY A 331 -19.31 -1.03 -31.89
CA GLY A 331 -18.43 0.00 -32.47
C GLY A 331 -17.43 0.61 -31.48
N VAL A 332 -17.84 0.82 -30.22
CA VAL A 332 -16.92 1.32 -29.19
C VAL A 332 -15.95 0.22 -28.75
N LYS A 333 -16.42 -1.04 -28.70
CA LYS A 333 -15.57 -2.18 -28.36
C LYS A 333 -14.48 -2.38 -29.41
N GLU A 334 -14.77 -2.24 -30.69
CA GLU A 334 -13.77 -2.27 -31.76
C GLU A 334 -12.72 -1.18 -31.60
N GLN A 335 -13.13 0.07 -31.36
CA GLN A 335 -12.21 1.19 -31.11
C GLN A 335 -11.32 0.96 -29.87
N VAL A 336 -11.89 0.42 -28.80
CA VAL A 336 -11.15 0.08 -27.57
C VAL A 336 -10.16 -1.05 -27.85
N LEU A 337 -10.56 -2.08 -28.60
CA LEU A 337 -9.68 -3.18 -29.00
C LEU A 337 -8.50 -2.71 -29.84
N GLU A 338 -8.72 -1.87 -30.83
CA GLU A 338 -7.63 -1.27 -31.63
C GLU A 338 -6.71 -0.42 -30.75
N THR A 339 -7.28 0.35 -29.83
CA THR A 339 -6.50 1.16 -28.89
C THR A 339 -5.66 0.28 -27.98
N ILE A 340 -6.19 -0.84 -27.46
CA ILE A 340 -5.46 -1.81 -26.62
C ILE A 340 -4.33 -2.45 -27.42
N LYS A 341 -4.59 -2.93 -28.66
CA LYS A 341 -3.58 -3.51 -29.55
C LYS A 341 -2.43 -2.54 -29.76
N ARG A 342 -2.72 -1.29 -30.11
CA ARG A 342 -1.72 -0.24 -30.34
C ARG A 342 -0.96 0.14 -29.08
N THR A 343 -1.64 0.26 -27.95
CA THR A 343 -1.07 0.75 -26.67
C THR A 343 -0.14 -0.27 -26.00
N PHE A 344 -0.49 -1.56 -26.06
CA PHE A 344 0.28 -2.63 -25.42
C PHE A 344 1.08 -3.48 -26.40
N GLN A 345 0.92 -3.31 -27.72
CA GLN A 345 1.58 -4.10 -28.76
C GLN A 345 1.31 -5.60 -28.58
N VAL A 346 0.04 -5.95 -28.40
CA VAL A 346 -0.43 -7.31 -28.11
C VAL A 346 -1.22 -7.91 -29.27
N SER A 347 -1.35 -9.24 -29.28
CA SER A 347 -2.17 -9.95 -30.28
C SER A 347 -3.66 -9.62 -30.15
N ALA A 348 -4.44 -9.93 -31.17
CA ALA A 348 -5.89 -9.69 -31.14
C ALA A 348 -6.61 -10.50 -30.05
N GLU A 349 -6.17 -11.72 -29.80
CA GLU A 349 -6.69 -12.58 -28.71
C GLU A 349 -6.40 -11.95 -27.34
N GLN A 350 -5.17 -11.53 -27.10
CA GLN A 350 -4.78 -10.86 -25.86
C GLN A 350 -5.51 -9.53 -25.66
N ALA A 351 -5.70 -8.75 -26.74
CA ALA A 351 -6.47 -7.52 -26.69
C ALA A 351 -7.95 -7.78 -26.34
N SER A 352 -8.54 -8.83 -26.90
CA SER A 352 -9.91 -9.26 -26.58
C SER A 352 -10.06 -9.64 -25.11
N GLN A 353 -9.10 -10.41 -24.58
CA GLN A 353 -9.07 -10.76 -23.16
C GLN A 353 -8.95 -9.50 -22.27
N LEU A 354 -8.02 -8.60 -22.56
CA LEU A 354 -7.85 -7.35 -21.82
C LEU A 354 -9.09 -6.45 -21.89
N CYS A 355 -9.77 -6.41 -23.03
CA CYS A 355 -11.02 -5.66 -23.18
C CYS A 355 -12.12 -6.26 -22.29
N SER A 356 -12.21 -7.59 -22.21
CA SER A 356 -13.13 -8.28 -21.29
C SER A 356 -12.80 -7.96 -19.83
N GLU A 357 -11.52 -8.04 -19.44
CA GLU A 357 -11.06 -7.67 -18.10
C GLU A 357 -11.38 -6.20 -17.75
N LEU A 358 -11.20 -5.27 -18.69
CA LEU A 358 -11.55 -3.85 -18.52
C LEU A 358 -13.05 -3.63 -18.31
N LEU A 359 -13.89 -4.30 -19.12
CA LEU A 359 -15.35 -4.26 -18.98
C LEU A 359 -15.79 -4.83 -17.62
N GLN A 360 -15.12 -5.86 -17.12
CA GLN A 360 -15.38 -6.41 -15.79
C GLN A 360 -14.95 -5.46 -14.67
N CYS A 361 -13.80 -4.79 -14.79
CA CYS A 361 -13.36 -3.76 -13.83
C CYS A 361 -14.44 -2.70 -13.66
N THR A 362 -14.96 -2.24 -14.80
CA THR A 362 -16.08 -1.30 -14.85
C THR A 362 -17.41 -2.03 -14.68
N ARG A 363 -17.57 -3.09 -13.87
CA ARG A 363 -18.89 -3.52 -13.38
C ARG A 363 -19.21 -2.89 -12.03
N LYS A 364 -18.27 -2.85 -11.09
CA LYS A 364 -18.44 -2.23 -9.76
C LYS A 364 -17.93 -0.78 -9.76
N LYS A 365 -18.74 0.15 -10.29
CA LYS A 365 -18.33 1.55 -10.52
C LYS A 365 -17.86 2.26 -9.24
N HIS A 366 -18.59 2.06 -8.16
CA HIS A 366 -18.37 2.73 -6.87
C HIS A 366 -16.99 2.42 -6.25
N LEU A 367 -16.29 1.37 -6.71
CA LEU A 367 -14.94 1.03 -6.27
C LEU A 367 -13.85 1.76 -7.05
N ILE A 368 -14.15 2.30 -8.23
CA ILE A 368 -13.17 3.00 -9.08
C ILE A 368 -13.44 4.50 -8.99
N THR A 369 -12.43 5.27 -8.58
CA THR A 369 -12.48 6.74 -8.56
C THR A 369 -11.44 7.28 -9.53
N VAL A 370 -11.87 8.04 -10.52
CA VAL A 370 -10.97 8.64 -11.51
C VAL A 370 -10.55 10.03 -11.06
N PHE A 371 -9.25 10.21 -10.79
CA PHE A 371 -8.64 11.50 -10.49
C PHE A 371 -8.33 12.23 -11.80
N ARG A 372 -8.87 13.44 -11.95
CA ARG A 372 -8.64 14.32 -13.11
C ARG A 372 -8.12 15.66 -12.64
N ILE A 373 -7.16 16.21 -13.37
CA ILE A 373 -6.73 17.59 -13.16
C ILE A 373 -7.71 18.48 -13.91
N SER A 374 -8.53 19.21 -13.17
CA SER A 374 -9.40 20.26 -13.72
C SER A 374 -8.94 21.63 -13.22
N GLN A 375 -9.06 22.65 -14.06
CA GLN A 375 -8.76 24.04 -13.69
C GLN A 375 -9.87 24.66 -12.83
N ASP A 376 -11.12 24.23 -13.02
CA ASP A 376 -12.30 24.87 -12.40
C ASP A 376 -12.56 24.43 -10.94
N ARG A 377 -12.06 23.24 -10.57
CA ARG A 377 -12.11 22.72 -9.21
C ARG A 377 -10.79 22.01 -8.91
N PRO A 378 -9.86 22.63 -8.17
CA PRO A 378 -8.59 22.00 -7.82
C PRO A 378 -8.84 20.95 -6.74
N GLN A 379 -9.39 19.79 -7.13
CA GLN A 379 -9.48 18.64 -6.24
C GLN A 379 -8.06 18.13 -6.01
N GLU A 380 -7.65 18.06 -4.75
CA GLU A 380 -6.32 17.54 -4.41
C GLU A 380 -6.35 16.01 -4.38
N LEU A 381 -5.28 15.37 -4.88
CA LEU A 381 -5.20 13.91 -4.96
C LEU A 381 -5.36 13.23 -3.59
N ASP A 382 -4.88 13.84 -2.51
CA ASP A 382 -5.08 13.28 -1.16
C ASP A 382 -6.56 13.21 -0.76
N GLN A 383 -7.35 14.23 -1.10
CA GLN A 383 -8.80 14.19 -0.87
C GLN A 383 -9.45 13.11 -1.73
N THR A 384 -9.04 12.95 -2.99
CA THR A 384 -9.55 11.88 -3.86
C THR A 384 -9.22 10.48 -3.32
N ILE A 385 -8.01 10.27 -2.79
CA ILE A 385 -7.62 9.01 -2.15
C ILE A 385 -8.52 8.68 -0.95
N LEU A 386 -8.77 9.66 -0.09
CA LEU A 386 -9.54 9.45 1.14
C LEU A 386 -11.05 9.33 0.87
N THR A 387 -11.60 10.13 -0.05
CA THR A 387 -13.02 10.05 -0.42
C THR A 387 -13.37 8.80 -1.22
N ALA A 388 -12.42 8.21 -1.95
CA ALA A 388 -12.61 6.92 -2.61
C ALA A 388 -12.95 5.81 -1.60
N LEU A 389 -12.36 5.84 -0.40
CA LEU A 389 -12.65 4.88 0.67
C LEU A 389 -14.08 5.00 1.20
N PHE A 390 -14.64 6.22 1.25
CA PHE A 390 -16.03 6.45 1.68
C PHE A 390 -17.02 5.93 0.64
N LYS A 391 -16.76 6.20 -0.65
CA LYS A 391 -17.61 5.75 -1.76
C LYS A 391 -17.63 4.24 -1.91
N SER A 392 -16.50 3.58 -1.67
CA SER A 392 -16.35 2.15 -1.94
C SER A 392 -16.99 1.25 -0.90
N LYS A 393 -16.89 1.62 0.38
CA LYS A 393 -17.32 0.77 1.50
C LYS A 393 -18.78 1.01 1.92
N GLN A 394 -19.50 1.95 1.27
CA GLN A 394 -20.85 2.38 1.65
C GLN A 394 -20.98 2.62 3.17
N LEU A 395 -19.95 3.23 3.76
CA LEU A 395 -19.87 3.43 5.21
C LEU A 395 -21.00 4.33 5.68
N SER A 396 -21.50 4.04 6.88
CA SER A 396 -22.43 4.94 7.56
C SER A 396 -21.74 6.29 7.84
N PRO A 397 -22.51 7.40 7.94
CA PRO A 397 -21.96 8.73 8.26
C PRO A 397 -21.10 8.74 9.54
N ALA A 398 -21.49 7.93 10.54
CA ALA A 398 -20.73 7.79 11.78
C ALA A 398 -19.36 7.11 11.57
N GLU A 399 -19.29 6.07 10.73
CA GLU A 399 -18.03 5.42 10.39
C GLU A 399 -17.13 6.31 9.54
N GLN A 400 -17.70 7.06 8.58
CA GLN A 400 -16.96 8.06 7.81
C GLN A 400 -16.37 9.12 8.74
N LEU A 401 -17.16 9.60 9.71
CA LEU A 401 -16.70 10.58 10.70
C LEU A 401 -15.57 10.04 11.55
N SER A 402 -15.69 8.81 12.04
CA SER A 402 -14.62 8.16 12.83
C SER A 402 -13.33 8.00 12.03
N LEU A 403 -13.39 7.60 10.77
CA LEU A 403 -12.21 7.53 9.89
C LEU A 403 -11.58 8.91 9.67
N SER A 404 -12.40 9.95 9.42
CA SER A 404 -11.91 11.32 9.23
C SER A 404 -11.20 11.86 10.49
N LEU A 405 -11.68 11.50 11.69
CA LEU A 405 -11.05 11.80 12.98
C LEU A 405 -9.69 11.09 13.12
N ILE A 406 -9.63 9.80 12.79
CA ILE A 406 -8.41 8.99 12.83
C ILE A 406 -7.31 9.60 11.93
N TRP A 407 -7.70 10.04 10.74
CA TRP A 407 -6.85 10.69 9.75
C TRP A 407 -6.60 12.18 10.01
N ASN A 408 -7.28 12.77 10.99
CA ASN A 408 -7.24 14.21 11.29
C ASN A 408 -7.56 15.10 10.06
N ARG A 409 -8.62 14.75 9.32
CA ARG A 409 -9.04 15.45 8.10
C ARG A 409 -10.41 16.10 8.25
N VAL A 410 -10.41 17.22 8.99
CA VAL A 410 -11.60 18.02 9.25
C VAL A 410 -12.19 18.64 7.97
N ASP A 411 -11.34 18.94 6.99
CA ASP A 411 -11.74 19.48 5.69
C ASP A 411 -12.67 18.50 4.96
N ILE A 412 -12.31 17.22 4.94
CA ILE A 412 -13.11 16.16 4.33
C ILE A 412 -14.40 15.93 5.11
N ALA A 413 -14.34 15.93 6.45
CA ALA A 413 -15.54 15.79 7.26
C ALA A 413 -16.56 16.90 6.97
N ARG A 414 -16.09 18.14 6.85
CA ARG A 414 -16.94 19.30 6.56
C ARG A 414 -17.55 19.24 5.16
N SER A 415 -16.81 18.79 4.14
CA SER A 415 -17.30 18.78 2.76
C SER A 415 -18.14 17.55 2.39
N GLU A 416 -17.79 16.38 2.90
CA GLU A 416 -18.40 15.11 2.47
C GLU A 416 -19.40 14.52 3.47
N ILE A 417 -19.26 14.82 4.77
CA ILE A 417 -20.01 14.14 5.84
C ILE A 417 -21.08 15.06 6.43
N PHE A 418 -20.71 16.28 6.79
CA PHE A 418 -21.64 17.28 7.33
C PHE A 418 -22.39 18.02 6.21
N VAL A 419 -23.12 17.26 5.39
CA VAL A 419 -23.97 17.80 4.33
C VAL A 419 -25.39 18.10 4.83
N TYR A 420 -26.05 19.07 4.20
CA TYR A 420 -27.42 19.46 4.57
C TYR A 420 -28.39 18.26 4.46
N GLY A 421 -29.22 18.07 5.49
CA GLY A 421 -30.20 16.99 5.55
C GLY A 421 -29.65 15.64 6.07
N GLN A 422 -28.37 15.57 6.44
CA GLN A 422 -27.77 14.36 7.02
C GLN A 422 -28.39 14.03 8.38
N LYS A 423 -28.95 12.83 8.51
CA LYS A 423 -29.43 12.30 9.79
C LYS A 423 -28.32 11.56 10.52
N TRP A 424 -28.21 11.80 11.82
CA TRP A 424 -27.22 11.19 12.69
C TRP A 424 -27.89 10.21 13.67
N PRO A 425 -27.29 9.02 13.89
CA PRO A 425 -27.71 8.14 14.98
C PRO A 425 -27.56 8.83 16.34
N SER A 426 -28.46 8.54 17.28
CA SER A 426 -28.40 9.06 18.65
C SER A 426 -27.06 8.69 19.30
N GLY A 427 -26.36 9.65 19.88
CA GLY A 427 -25.08 9.42 20.55
C GLY A 427 -23.85 9.43 19.63
N ALA A 428 -24.01 9.41 18.30
CA ALA A 428 -22.88 9.31 17.37
C ALA A 428 -21.98 10.55 17.41
N LEU A 429 -22.57 11.74 17.49
CA LEU A 429 -21.82 13.00 17.56
C LEU A 429 -21.14 13.16 18.93
N GLU A 430 -21.77 12.68 20.00
CA GLU A 430 -21.17 12.66 21.33
C GLU A 430 -19.99 11.69 21.40
N GLN A 431 -20.08 10.51 20.79
CA GLN A 431 -18.96 9.58 20.67
C GLN A 431 -17.81 10.18 19.85
N ALA A 432 -18.13 10.84 18.73
CA ALA A 432 -17.15 11.55 17.92
C ALA A 432 -16.48 12.70 18.71
N MET A 433 -17.23 13.42 19.55
CA MET A 433 -16.70 14.45 20.45
C MET A 433 -15.74 13.84 21.47
N MET A 434 -16.08 12.67 22.02
CA MET A 434 -15.23 11.94 22.95
C MET A 434 -13.89 11.59 22.30
N GLN A 435 -13.93 11.00 21.10
CA GLN A 435 -12.74 10.66 20.32
C GLN A 435 -11.91 11.91 19.95
N ALA A 436 -12.56 13.00 19.56
CA ALA A 436 -11.88 14.25 19.22
C ALA A 436 -11.10 14.83 20.41
N LEU A 437 -11.69 14.80 21.61
CA LEU A 437 -11.03 15.26 22.84
C LEU A 437 -9.88 14.33 23.26
N GLN A 438 -10.08 13.01 23.22
CA GLN A 438 -9.05 12.03 23.59
C GLN A 438 -7.82 12.08 22.66
N HIS A 439 -8.02 12.44 21.39
CA HIS A 439 -6.95 12.51 20.39
C HIS A 439 -6.44 13.93 20.10
N ASP A 440 -6.80 14.91 20.92
CA ASP A 440 -6.40 16.32 20.78
C ASP A 440 -6.69 16.90 19.38
N ARG A 441 -7.92 16.70 18.90
CA ARG A 441 -8.41 17.13 17.59
C ARG A 441 -9.28 18.38 17.70
N ILE A 442 -8.65 19.50 17.99
CA ILE A 442 -9.32 20.79 18.25
C ILE A 442 -10.26 21.21 17.13
N ASP A 443 -9.85 21.06 15.86
CA ASP A 443 -10.69 21.47 14.72
C ASP A 443 -11.96 20.62 14.57
N PHE A 444 -11.89 19.34 14.94
CA PHE A 444 -13.07 18.49 15.01
C PHE A 444 -13.99 18.87 16.17
N VAL A 445 -13.43 19.24 17.32
CA VAL A 445 -14.24 19.75 18.44
C VAL A 445 -15.03 20.97 17.99
N LYS A 446 -14.40 21.94 17.31
CA LYS A 446 -15.09 23.11 16.74
C LYS A 446 -16.19 22.70 15.76
N LEU A 447 -15.86 21.83 14.80
CA LEU A 447 -16.81 21.33 13.80
C LEU A 447 -18.04 20.66 14.46
N LEU A 448 -17.84 19.87 15.51
CA LEU A 448 -18.91 19.17 16.21
C LEU A 448 -19.80 20.12 17.02
N LEU A 449 -19.22 21.15 17.63
CA LEU A 449 -19.98 22.21 18.31
C LEU A 449 -20.83 23.02 17.32
N GLU A 450 -20.28 23.35 16.15
CA GLU A 450 -21.00 24.03 15.06
C GLU A 450 -22.20 23.19 14.55
N ASN A 451 -22.10 21.86 14.59
CA ASN A 451 -23.10 20.93 14.07
C ASN A 451 -24.02 20.33 15.15
N GLY A 452 -24.18 21.01 16.30
CA GLY A 452 -25.26 20.72 17.25
C GLY A 452 -24.88 19.93 18.51
N VAL A 453 -23.60 19.64 18.73
CA VAL A 453 -23.16 19.07 20.02
C VAL A 453 -23.19 20.15 21.11
N SER A 454 -24.01 19.96 22.14
CA SER A 454 -24.04 20.87 23.30
C SER A 454 -23.15 20.36 24.42
N MET A 455 -22.13 21.14 24.82
CA MET A 455 -21.23 20.78 25.94
C MET A 455 -21.98 20.53 27.25
N ARG A 456 -23.09 21.25 27.49
CA ARG A 456 -23.92 21.06 28.70
C ARG A 456 -24.57 19.68 28.77
N LYS A 457 -24.99 19.13 27.62
CA LYS A 457 -25.58 17.79 27.53
C LYS A 457 -24.51 16.71 27.41
N PHE A 458 -23.37 17.04 26.78
CA PHE A 458 -22.28 16.12 26.55
C PHE A 458 -21.51 15.78 27.82
N LEU A 459 -21.15 16.76 28.65
CA LEU A 459 -20.35 16.58 29.85
C LEU A 459 -21.17 15.99 31.00
N SER A 460 -21.10 14.67 31.15
CA SER A 460 -21.58 13.94 32.33
C SER A 460 -20.41 13.54 33.24
N ILE A 461 -20.68 13.25 34.52
CA ILE A 461 -19.66 12.78 35.46
C ILE A 461 -18.88 11.57 34.90
N PRO A 462 -19.53 10.52 34.36
CA PRO A 462 -18.81 9.37 33.79
C PRO A 462 -17.87 9.73 32.63
N ARG A 463 -18.27 10.63 31.73
CA ARG A 463 -17.42 11.07 30.61
C ARG A 463 -16.25 11.94 31.08
N LEU A 464 -16.47 12.73 32.12
CA LEU A 464 -15.41 13.53 32.72
C LEU A 464 -14.38 12.63 33.38
N GLU A 465 -14.80 11.63 34.15
CA GLU A 465 -13.91 10.62 34.73
C GLU A 465 -13.12 9.89 33.64
N GLU A 466 -13.77 9.46 32.55
CA GLU A 466 -13.10 8.84 31.40
C GLU A 466 -12.02 9.75 30.79
N LEU A 467 -12.33 11.04 30.58
CA LEU A 467 -11.37 12.03 30.08
C LEU A 467 -10.16 12.18 30.98
N TYR A 468 -10.36 12.35 32.29
CA TYR A 468 -9.27 12.51 33.25
C TYR A 468 -8.41 11.23 33.33
N ASN A 469 -9.03 10.06 33.29
CA ASN A 469 -8.33 8.77 33.33
C ASN A 469 -7.55 8.48 32.05
N THR A 470 -8.01 8.97 30.89
CA THR A 470 -7.28 8.84 29.62
C THR A 470 -5.99 9.67 29.63
N VAL A 471 -6.00 10.85 30.27
CA VAL A 471 -4.85 11.76 30.36
C VAL A 471 -3.84 11.31 31.44
N GLY A 472 -4.29 10.54 32.44
CA GLY A 472 -3.47 10.08 33.58
C GLY A 472 -2.24 9.22 33.24
N GLN A 473 -2.08 8.77 31.98
CA GLN A 473 -0.93 7.98 31.54
C GLN A 473 0.26 8.81 31.01
N PHE A 474 0.08 10.10 30.68
CA PHE A 474 1.10 10.83 29.90
C PHE A 474 1.55 12.20 30.44
N TYR A 475 0.87 12.79 31.44
CA TYR A 475 1.23 14.12 31.94
C TYR A 475 1.36 14.21 33.47
N PHE A 476 2.20 15.15 33.89
CA PHE A 476 2.65 15.50 35.25
C PHE A 476 1.54 15.57 36.34
N CYS A 477 0.25 15.69 35.98
CA CYS A 477 -0.88 15.71 36.91
C CYS A 477 -1.04 14.41 37.73
N SER A 478 -0.57 13.26 37.21
CA SER A 478 -0.61 11.99 37.95
C SER A 478 0.24 12.05 39.22
N ASN A 479 1.36 12.77 39.19
CA ASN A 479 2.23 12.96 40.36
C ASN A 479 1.58 13.84 41.43
N ILE A 480 0.73 14.82 41.06
CA ILE A 480 0.01 15.64 42.03
C ILE A 480 -1.11 14.84 42.71
N PHE A 481 -1.84 14.02 41.95
CA PHE A 481 -2.89 13.15 42.49
C PHE A 481 -2.32 12.06 43.42
N LEU A 482 -1.21 11.42 43.03
CA LEU A 482 -0.49 10.45 43.87
C LEU A 482 0.13 11.12 45.11
N SER A 483 0.66 12.34 45.00
CA SER A 483 1.22 13.05 46.17
C SER A 483 0.17 13.47 47.21
N LYS A 484 -1.11 13.55 46.83
CA LYS A 484 -2.21 13.86 47.77
C LYS A 484 -2.81 12.63 48.42
N GLN A 485 -2.76 11.45 47.81
CA GLN A 485 -3.19 10.21 48.47
C GLN A 485 -2.21 9.74 49.56
N PHE A 486 -0.93 10.10 49.48
CA PHE A 486 0.07 9.79 50.52
C PHE A 486 0.19 10.84 51.64
N LYS A 487 -0.72 11.82 51.73
CA LYS A 487 -0.74 12.83 52.81
C LYS A 487 -1.89 12.70 53.81
N TYR A 488 -2.73 11.67 53.67
CA TYR A 488 -3.79 11.32 54.64
C TYR A 488 -3.84 9.80 54.87
N GLY A 489 -2.68 9.20 55.15
CA GLY A 489 -2.56 7.86 55.68
C GLY A 489 -1.97 7.92 57.08
#